data_AF-A0AAJ1AX81-F1
#
_entry.id   AF-A0AAJ1AX81-F1
#
_cell.length_a   1.000
_cell.length_b   1.000
_cell.length_c   1.000
_cell.angle_alpha   90.00
_cell.angle_beta   90.00
_cell.angle_gamma   90.00
#
_symmetry.space_group_name_H-M   'P 1'
#
loop_
_entity.id
_entity.type
_entity.pdbx_description
1 polymer ?
#
loop_
_entity_poly.entity_id
_entity_poly.type
_entity_poly.pdbx_seq_one_letter_code
_entity_poly.pdbx_strand_id
1 'polypeptide(L)' 'MEEEKDVKKIVIHYEDGTEKVIDKGFFCNMKEEDGSAVLEFTMCHVSGREIELIVEGCLQLGFKLGMFDDKKEEE' A
#
# COMPACT_ATOMS: atom_id res chain seq x y z
N MET A 1 1.14 2.16 27.92
CA MET A 1 0.71 2.21 26.51
C MET A 1 1.81 3.00 25.83
N GLU A 2 2.61 2.34 24.97
CA GLU A 2 3.54 3.09 24.13
C GLU A 2 2.70 4.01 23.25
N GLU A 3 3.03 5.31 23.21
CA GLU A 3 2.37 6.24 22.28
C GLU A 3 2.60 5.72 20.86
N GLU A 4 1.52 5.49 20.12
CA GLU A 4 1.60 5.19 18.69
C GLU A 4 2.37 6.34 18.03
N LYS A 5 3.48 6.00 17.36
CA LYS A 5 4.32 6.99 16.69
C LYS A 5 3.66 7.39 15.39
N ASP A 6 3.20 8.63 15.31
CA ASP A 6 2.71 9.22 14.07
C ASP A 6 3.84 9.39 13.05
N VAL A 7 3.58 8.98 11.80
CA VAL A 7 4.50 9.15 10.68
C VAL A 7 4.36 10.57 10.14
N LYS A 8 5.44 11.34 10.23
CA LYS A 8 5.48 12.76 9.80
C LYS A 8 5.60 12.95 8.28
N LYS A 9 6.40 12.10 7.62
CA LYS A 9 6.65 12.12 6.17
C LYS A 9 7.25 10.79 5.74
N ILE A 10 7.05 10.44 4.47
CA ILE A 10 7.74 9.33 3.80
C ILE A 10 8.75 9.94 2.82
N VAL A 11 9.98 9.44 2.82
CA VAL A 11 11.03 9.91 1.89
C VAL A 11 11.46 8.73 1.02
N ILE A 12 11.35 8.90 -0.28
CA ILE A 12 11.83 7.94 -1.28
C ILE A 12 13.17 8.46 -1.79
N HIS A 13 14.23 7.68 -1.58
CA HIS A 13 15.54 7.92 -2.16
C HIS A 13 15.66 7.09 -3.44
N TYR A 14 16.01 7.74 -4.55
CA TYR A 14 16.23 7.09 -5.83
C TYR A 14 17.72 6.81 -6.04
N GLU A 15 18.05 5.81 -6.86
CA GLU A 15 19.44 5.42 -7.14
C GLU A 15 20.26 6.52 -7.84
N ASP A 16 19.59 7.43 -8.55
CA ASP A 16 20.22 8.61 -9.18
C ASP A 16 20.56 9.72 -8.17
N GLY A 17 20.31 9.49 -6.88
CA GLY A 17 20.56 10.42 -5.79
C GLY A 17 19.47 11.48 -5.60
N THR A 18 18.39 11.45 -6.39
CA THR A 18 17.24 12.32 -6.16
C THR A 18 16.36 11.80 -5.03
N GLU A 19 15.55 12.69 -4.47
CA GLU A 19 14.63 12.36 -3.38
C GLU A 19 13.23 12.88 -3.67
N LYS A 20 12.23 12.12 -3.23
CA LYS A 20 10.83 12.56 -3.19
C LYS A 20 10.32 12.49 -1.77
N VAL A 21 9.81 13.62 -1.28
CA VAL A 21 9.13 13.71 0.00
C VAL A 21 7.63 13.59 -0.21
N ILE A 22 6.99 12.77 0.63
CA ILE A 22 5.55 12.56 0.68
C ILE A 22 5.08 12.98 2.07
N ASP A 23 4.44 14.14 2.15
CA ASP A 23 3.89 14.69 3.39
C ASP A 23 2.47 14.18 3.69
N LYS A 24 1.81 13.56 2.70
CA LYS A 24 0.54 12.86 2.86
C LYS A 24 0.45 11.68 1.90
N GLY A 25 0.26 10.49 2.43
CA GLY A 25 0.17 9.27 1.64
C GLY A 25 0.37 8.02 2.47
N PHE A 26 0.30 6.86 1.82
CA PHE A 26 0.59 5.59 2.45
C PHE A 26 1.62 4.83 1.61
N PHE A 27 2.33 3.91 2.24
CA PHE A 27 3.24 2.98 1.61
C PHE A 27 2.87 1.56 2.03
N CYS A 28 2.73 0.67 1.06
CA CYS A 28 2.55 -0.76 1.30
C CYS A 28 3.87 -1.44 1.03
N ASN A 29 4.48 -2.00 2.06
CA ASN A 29 5.63 -2.87 1.93
C ASN A 29 5.13 -4.32 1.84
N MET A 30 5.65 -5.11 0.90
CA MET A 30 5.36 -6.53 0.79
C MET A 30 6.59 -7.31 1.23
N LYS A 31 6.42 -8.19 2.20
CA LYS A 31 7.44 -9.14 2.65
C LYS A 31 6.94 -10.55 2.43
N GLU A 32 7.85 -11.49 2.30
CA GLU A 32 7.53 -12.91 2.33
C GLU A 32 7.92 -13.45 3.70
N GLU A 33 6.97 -14.03 4.43
CA GLU A 33 7.20 -14.70 5.72
C GLU A 33 6.54 -16.07 5.67
N ASP A 34 7.32 -17.12 5.95
CA ASP A 34 6.86 -18.52 5.96
C ASP A 34 6.11 -18.95 4.68
N GLY A 35 6.56 -18.46 3.51
CA GLY A 35 5.95 -18.76 2.21
C GLY A 35 4.62 -18.03 1.94
N SER A 36 4.27 -17.06 2.77
CA SER A 36 3.10 -16.20 2.61
C SER A 36 3.50 -14.74 2.38
N ALA A 37 2.77 -14.05 1.51
CA ALA A 37 2.93 -12.62 1.34
C ALA A 37 2.29 -11.88 2.53
N VAL A 38 3.10 -11.09 3.24
CA VAL A 38 2.69 -10.21 4.33
C VAL A 38 2.76 -8.77 3.84
N LEU A 39 1.66 -8.03 4.02
CA LEU A 39 1.56 -6.62 3.66
C LEU A 39 1.65 -5.75 4.91
N GLU A 40 2.64 -4.86 4.95
CA GLU A 40 2.79 -3.85 5.99
C GLU A 40 2.44 -2.47 5.45
N PHE A 41 1.55 -1.76 6.13
CA PHE A 41 1.08 -0.44 5.71
C PHE A 41 1.65 0.64 6.62
N THR A 42 2.33 1.61 6.03
CA THR A 42 2.78 2.84 6.70
C THR A 42 1.91 4.00 6.21
N MET A 43 1.24 4.70 7.13
CA MET A 43 0.34 5.81 6.81
C MET A 43 0.91 7.13 7.32
N CYS A 44 0.97 8.14 6.47
CA CYS A 44 1.45 9.48 6.79
C CYS A 44 0.34 10.50 6.56
N HIS A 45 -0.24 11.02 7.64
CA HIS A 45 -1.35 11.99 7.60
C HIS A 45 -2.54 11.56 6.72
N VAL A 46 -2.78 10.25 6.60
CA VAL A 46 -3.93 9.69 5.90
C VAL A 46 -4.97 9.28 6.92
N SER A 47 -6.20 9.78 6.74
CA SER A 47 -7.33 9.36 7.57
C SER A 47 -7.84 7.98 7.15
N GLY A 48 -8.53 7.28 8.06
CA GLY A 48 -9.13 5.97 7.74
C GLY A 48 -10.08 6.02 6.52
N ARG A 49 -10.84 7.10 6.37
CA ARG A 49 -11.72 7.32 5.19
C ARG A 49 -10.95 7.43 3.87
N GLU A 50 -9.76 8.03 3.89
CA GLU A 50 -8.95 8.15 2.68
C GLU A 50 -8.33 6.81 2.28
N ILE A 51 -7.95 5.98 3.25
CA ILE A 51 -7.52 4.60 3.00
C ILE A 51 -8.66 3.78 2.40
N GLU A 52 -9.88 3.89 2.94
CA GLU A 52 -11.05 3.22 2.41
C GLU A 52 -11.27 3.52 0.92
N LEU A 53 -11.20 4.80 0.54
CA LEU A 53 -11.34 5.23 -0.86
C LEU A 53 -10.22 4.69 -1.75
N ILE A 54 -8.99 4.62 -1.25
CA ILE A 54 -7.86 4.05 -1.99
C ILE A 54 -8.07 2.56 -2.23
N VAL A 55 -8.45 1.81 -1.20
CA VAL A 55 -8.71 0.37 -1.30
C VAL A 55 -9.86 0.10 -2.26
N GLU A 56 -10.94 0.85 -2.17
CA GLU A 56 -12.07 0.76 -3.10
C GLU A 56 -11.62 1.02 -4.54
N GLY A 57 -10.82 2.06 -4.78
CA GLY A 57 -10.25 2.37 -6.08
C GLY A 57 -9.38 1.23 -6.65
N CYS A 58 -8.55 0.60 -5.81
CA CYS A 58 -7.74 -0.55 -6.20
C CYS A 58 -8.60 -1.78 -6.56
N LEU A 59 -9.65 -2.07 -5.78
CA LEU A 59 -10.59 -3.16 -6.07
C LEU A 59 -11.32 -2.92 -7.39
N GLN A 60 -11.87 -1.71 -7.58
CA GLN A 60 -12.53 -1.34 -8.83
C GLN A 60 -11.58 -1.45 -10.04
N LEU A 61 -10.31 -1.07 -9.88
CA LEU A 61 -9.29 -1.26 -10.91
C LEU A 61 -9.06 -2.76 -11.18
N GLY A 62 -8.93 -3.60 -10.16
CA GLY A 62 -8.75 -5.04 -10.32
C GLY A 62 -9.91 -5.70 -11.07
N PHE A 63 -11.16 -5.31 -10.78
CA PHE A 63 -12.33 -5.74 -11.56
C PHE A 63 -12.25 -5.32 -13.03
N LYS A 64 -11.89 -4.06 -13.31
CA LYS A 64 -11.73 -3.57 -14.69
C LYS A 64 -10.64 -4.30 -15.47
N LEU A 65 -9.61 -4.77 -14.76
CA LEU A 65 -8.52 -5.55 -15.33
C LEU A 65 -8.84 -7.05 -15.45
N GLY A 66 -10.02 -7.50 -15.02
CA GLY A 66 -10.41 -8.91 -15.05
C GLY A 66 -9.67 -9.79 -14.04
N MET A 67 -9.05 -9.20 -13.01
CA MET A 67 -8.25 -9.94 -12.01
C MET A 67 -9.08 -10.88 -11.14
N PHE A 68 -10.38 -10.65 -11.05
CA PHE A 68 -11.32 -11.40 -10.22
C PHE A 68 -12.38 -12.14 -11.05
N ASP A 69 -12.22 -12.18 -12.37
CA ASP A 69 -13.05 -13.05 -13.20
C ASP A 69 -12.62 -14.49 -12.91
N ASP A 70 -13.56 -15.35 -12.50
CA ASP A 70 -13.35 -16.78 -12.18
C ASP A 70 -12.93 -17.60 -13.43
N LYS A 71 -11.81 -17.26 -14.06
CA LYS A 71 -11.05 -18.20 -14.86
C LYS A 71 -10.05 -18.85 -13.92
N LYS A 72 -10.55 -19.84 -13.17
CA LYS A 72 -9.69 -20.89 -12.64
C LYS A 72 -8.84 -21.38 -13.81
N GLU A 73 -7.53 -21.18 -13.72
CA GLU A 73 -6.58 -21.91 -14.53
C GLU A 73 -6.83 -23.39 -14.20
N GLU A 74 -7.48 -24.09 -15.12
CA GLU A 74 -7.37 -25.55 -15.20
C GLU A 74 -5.96 -25.83 -15.72
N GLU A 75 -4.98 -25.95 -14.81
CA GLU A 75 -3.77 -26.75 -15.01
C GLU A 75 -3.43 -27.56 -13.74
#